data_AF-A0A643CGV5-F1
#
_entry.id   AF-A0A643CGV5-F1
#
_cell.length_a   1.000
_cell.length_b   1.000
_cell.length_c   1.000
_cell.angle_alpha   90.00
_cell.angle_beta   90.00
_cell.angle_gamma   90.00
#
_symmetry.space_group_name_H-M   'P 1'
#
loop_
_entity.id
_entity.type
_entity.pdbx_description
1 polymer ?
#
loop_
_entity_poly.entity_id
_entity_poly.type
_entity_poly.pdbx_seq_one_letter_code
_entity_poly.pdbx_strand_id
1 'polypeptide(L)'
;VINMDYGMEDKNPIDHVRFYCKSEPSQAIMITKNQVSQFLPEVFAEQLIRVYCKKTDKRSLHAAQQHFVHWCLINDFTKPQ
;
A
#
# COMPACT_ATOMS: atom_id res chain seq x y z
N VAL A 1 3.85 8.97 9.43
CA VAL A 1 3.73 7.71 8.67
C VAL A 1 2.26 7.53 8.35
N ILE A 2 1.93 7.08 7.14
CA ILE A 2 0.57 6.86 6.67
C ILE A 2 0.46 5.40 6.28
N ASN A 3 -0.53 4.69 6.79
CA ASN A 3 -0.84 3.32 6.38
C ASN A 3 -1.89 3.39 5.26
N MET A 4 -1.65 2.67 4.17
CA MET A 4 -2.58 2.51 3.06
C MET A 4 -2.91 1.04 2.93
N ASP A 5 -4.19 0.67 3.00
CA ASP A 5 -4.62 -0.72 2.85
C ASP A 5 -6.01 -0.82 2.20
N TYR A 6 -6.48 -2.05 2.01
CA TYR A 6 -7.79 -2.35 1.42
C TYR A 6 -8.91 -2.41 2.48
N GLY A 7 -8.75 -1.72 3.61
CA GLY A 7 -9.68 -1.68 4.73
C GLY A 7 -9.62 -2.89 5.65
N MET A 8 -8.66 -3.78 5.43
CA MET A 8 -8.46 -5.03 6.19
C MET A 8 -6.97 -5.36 6.40
N GLU A 9 -6.16 -4.35 6.70
CA GLU A 9 -4.70 -4.51 6.88
C GLU A 9 -4.09 -5.24 5.66
N ASP A 10 -3.27 -6.27 5.88
CA ASP A 10 -2.60 -7.03 4.83
C ASP A 10 -3.49 -8.03 4.08
N LYS A 11 -4.78 -8.11 4.42
CA LYS A 11 -5.72 -9.10 3.86
C LYS A 11 -6.46 -8.57 2.66
N ASN A 12 -6.71 -9.48 1.70
CA ASN A 12 -7.62 -9.23 0.61
C ASN A 12 -9.08 -9.29 1.11
N PRO A 13 -9.83 -8.18 1.13
CA PRO A 13 -11.21 -8.19 1.61
C PRO A 13 -12.12 -9.08 0.74
N ILE A 14 -11.78 -9.32 -0.54
CA ILE A 14 -12.59 -10.15 -1.45
C ILE A 14 -12.63 -11.62 -1.02
N ASP A 15 -11.60 -12.11 -0.34
CA ASP A 15 -11.58 -13.48 0.20
C ASP A 15 -12.62 -13.68 1.31
N HIS A 16 -13.17 -12.59 1.86
CA HIS A 16 -14.25 -12.58 2.84
C HIS A 16 -15.63 -12.31 2.24
N VAL A 17 -15.73 -12.18 0.91
CA VAL A 17 -17.00 -11.96 0.19
C VAL A 17 -17.56 -13.29 -0.31
N ARG A 18 -18.88 -13.44 -0.22
CA ARG A 18 -19.63 -14.55 -0.82
C ARG A 18 -20.37 -14.08 -2.06
N PHE A 19 -20.28 -14.88 -3.11
CA PHE A 19 -20.93 -14.64 -4.40
C PHE A 19 -21.98 -15.72 -4.66
N TYR A 20 -22.81 -15.53 -5.69
CA TYR A 20 -23.70 -16.54 -6.23
C TYR A 20 -23.65 -16.52 -7.76
N CYS A 21 -23.98 -17.64 -8.39
CA CYS A 21 -24.12 -17.72 -9.85
C CYS A 21 -25.57 -17.51 -10.26
N LYS A 22 -25.82 -16.89 -11.41
CA LYS A 22 -27.18 -16.66 -11.93
C LYS A 22 -28.02 -17.95 -12.02
N SER A 23 -27.39 -19.09 -12.33
CA SER A 23 -28.04 -20.40 -12.42
C SER A 23 -28.47 -20.94 -11.06
N GLU A 24 -27.75 -20.60 -9.98
CA GLU A 24 -28.00 -21.11 -8.62
C GLU A 24 -27.92 -19.97 -7.59
N PRO A 25 -28.96 -19.10 -7.50
CA PRO A 25 -28.90 -17.89 -6.69
C PRO A 25 -28.86 -18.12 -5.17
N SER A 26 -29.30 -19.30 -4.70
CA SER A 26 -29.30 -19.67 -3.28
C SER A 26 -27.98 -20.28 -2.81
N GLN A 27 -27.05 -20.59 -3.71
CA GLN A 27 -25.77 -21.19 -3.37
C GLN A 27 -24.68 -20.13 -3.25
N ALA A 28 -24.13 -19.99 -2.04
CA ALA A 28 -22.99 -19.13 -1.79
C ALA A 28 -21.68 -19.81 -2.20
N ILE A 29 -20.86 -19.11 -2.98
CA ILE A 29 -19.53 -19.54 -3.40
C ILE A 29 -18.48 -18.48 -3.03
N MET A 30 -17.21 -18.87 -3.07
CA MET A 30 -16.08 -17.94 -3.00
C MET A 30 -15.40 -17.89 -4.37
N ILE A 31 -14.87 -16.72 -4.70
CA ILE A 31 -14.04 -16.52 -5.88
C ILE A 31 -12.66 -16.10 -5.40
N THR A 32 -11.66 -16.93 -5.67
CA THR A 32 -10.27 -16.63 -5.29
C THR A 32 -9.64 -15.66 -6.28
N LYS A 33 -8.66 -14.87 -5.85
CA LYS A 33 -7.91 -13.93 -6.69
C LYS A 33 -7.46 -14.53 -8.03
N ASN A 34 -6.93 -15.75 -8.00
CA ASN A 34 -6.39 -16.45 -9.18
C ASN A 34 -7.46 -16.78 -10.24
N GLN A 35 -8.73 -16.84 -9.85
CA GLN A 35 -9.84 -17.08 -10.77
C GLN A 35 -10.31 -15.78 -11.47
N VAL A 36 -9.87 -14.61 -11.00
CA VAL A 36 -10.32 -13.31 -11.50
C VAL A 36 -9.34 -12.74 -12.52
N SER A 37 -8.09 -12.48 -12.11
CA SER A 37 -7.10 -11.86 -12.98
C SER A 37 -5.68 -11.93 -12.38
N GLN A 38 -4.68 -12.06 -13.24
CA GLN A 38 -3.26 -11.96 -12.87
C GLN A 38 -2.78 -10.51 -12.68
N PHE A 39 -3.59 -9.51 -13.03
CA PHE A 39 -3.26 -8.09 -12.87
C PHE A 39 -3.75 -7.49 -11.55
N LEU A 40 -4.21 -8.33 -10.61
CA LEU A 40 -4.65 -7.87 -9.29
C LEU A 40 -3.45 -7.63 -8.35
N PRO A 41 -3.58 -6.72 -7.36
CA PRO A 41 -2.53 -6.47 -6.38
C PRO A 41 -2.10 -7.74 -5.64
N GLU A 42 -0.78 -7.97 -5.50
CA GLU A 42 -0.22 -9.04 -4.66
C GLU A 42 -0.13 -8.66 -3.18
N VAL A 43 -0.04 -7.36 -2.90
CA VAL A 43 0.06 -6.80 -1.55
C VAL A 43 -1.12 -5.87 -1.32
N PHE A 44 -1.75 -5.99 -0.15
CA PHE A 44 -2.97 -5.25 0.21
C PHE A 44 -2.74 -4.15 1.25
N ALA A 45 -1.51 -4.01 1.76
CA ALA A 45 -1.11 -2.96 2.69
C ALA A 45 0.28 -2.42 2.39
N GLU A 46 0.46 -1.10 2.50
CA GLU A 46 1.75 -0.42 2.39
C GLU A 46 1.84 0.78 3.35
N GLN A 47 3.07 1.27 3.58
CA GLN A 47 3.32 2.44 4.42
C GLN A 47 4.01 3.55 3.61
N LEU A 48 3.47 4.77 3.74
CA LEU A 48 4.08 5.98 3.19
C LEU A 48 4.68 6.84 4.30
N ILE A 49 5.98 7.10 4.19
CA ILE A 49 6.69 8.00 5.10
C ILE A 49 6.87 9.35 4.43
N ARG A 50 6.27 10.39 5.00
CA ARG A 50 6.44 11.78 4.58
C ARG A 50 7.22 12.55 5.64
N VAL A 51 8.23 13.30 5.21
CA VAL A 51 9.09 14.11 6.07
C VAL A 51 8.94 15.57 5.71
N TYR A 52 8.85 16.43 6.73
CA TYR A 52 8.70 17.87 6.57
C TYR A 52 9.79 18.60 7.36
N CYS A 53 10.39 19.63 6.76
CA CYS A 53 11.32 20.52 7.46
C CYS A 53 10.59 21.78 7.90
N LYS A 54 10.72 22.15 9.19
CA LYS A 54 10.12 23.39 9.72
C LYS A 54 10.78 24.66 9.16
N LYS A 55 12.06 24.57 8.76
CA LYS A 55 12.80 25.69 8.17
C LYS A 55 12.60 25.70 6.66
N THR A 56 12.26 26.86 6.13
CA THR A 56 11.92 27.06 4.71
C THR A 56 13.04 27.72 3.91
N ASP A 57 14.16 28.07 4.54
CA ASP A 57 15.30 28.64 3.84
C ASP A 57 15.98 27.59 2.95
N LYS A 58 16.50 28.03 1.80
CA LYS A 58 17.07 27.14 0.77
C LYS A 58 18.19 26.25 1.31
N ARG A 59 19.01 26.74 2.24
CA ARG A 59 20.15 25.99 2.80
C ARG A 59 19.66 24.86 3.70
N SER A 60 18.75 25.17 4.63
CA SER A 60 18.16 24.15 5.51
C SER A 60 17.37 23.11 4.71
N LEU A 61 16.60 23.53 3.68
CA LEU A 61 15.86 22.60 2.83
C LEU A 61 16.79 21.65 2.06
N HIS A 62 17.88 22.18 1.49
CA HIS A 62 18.88 21.35 0.81
C HIS A 62 19.52 20.34 1.77
N ALA A 63 19.94 20.79 2.96
CA ALA A 63 20.49 19.89 3.98
C ALA A 63 19.48 18.82 4.42
N ALA A 64 18.22 19.21 4.64
CA ALA A 64 17.15 18.29 5.04
C ALA A 64 16.89 17.21 3.97
N GLN A 65 16.92 17.58 2.69
CA GLN A 65 16.80 16.63 1.58
C GLN A 65 17.95 15.61 1.58
N GLN A 66 19.20 16.05 1.77
CA GLN A 66 20.37 15.16 1.83
C GLN A 66 20.27 14.19 3.03
N HIS A 67 19.90 14.71 4.21
CA HIS A 67 19.70 13.87 5.39
C HIS A 67 18.55 12.87 5.20
N PHE A 68 17.46 13.27 4.56
CA PHE A 68 16.34 12.37 4.28
C PHE A 68 16.76 11.21 3.36
N VAL A 69 17.45 11.51 2.25
CA VAL A 69 17.96 10.48 1.34
C VAL A 69 18.95 9.55 2.04
N HIS A 70 19.87 10.09 2.84
CA HIS A 70 20.82 9.29 3.61
C HIS A 70 20.12 8.38 4.63
N TRP A 71 19.10 8.90 5.33
CA TRP A 71 18.29 8.13 6.26
C TRP A 71 17.52 7.00 5.55
N CYS A 72 16.94 7.27 4.38
CA CYS A 72 16.30 6.24 3.56
C CYS A 72 17.29 5.11 3.20
N LEU A 73 18.53 5.45 2.83
CA LEU A 73 19.56 4.47 2.50
C LEU A 73 19.99 3.62 3.71
N ILE A 74 20.15 4.23 4.89
CA ILE A 74 20.55 3.49 6.11
C ILE A 74 19.48 2.49 6.56
N ASN A 75 18.21 2.81 6.32
CA ASN A 75 17.07 1.99 6.77
C ASN A 75 16.51 1.09 5.65
N ASP A 76 17.22 0.96 4.53
CA ASP A 76 16.78 0.19 3.35
C ASP A 76 15.37 0.56 2.85
N PHE A 77 15.00 1.83 2.96
CA PHE A 77 13.75 2.34 2.40
C PHE A 77 13.85 2.58 0.89
N THR A 78 12.69 2.64 0.24
CA THR A 78 12.60 2.97 -1.18
C THR A 78 13.22 4.35 -1.45
N LYS A 79 13.95 4.44 -2.58
CA LYS A 79 14.58 5.69 -2.99
C LYS A 79 13.49 6.75 -3.25
N PRO A 80 13.57 7.94 -2.64
CA PRO A 80 12.68 9.05 -2.97
C PRO A 80 12.75 9.40 -4.47
N GLN A 81 11.59 9.67 -5.08
CA GLN A 81 11.46 10.01 -6.51
C GLN A 81 12.02 11.40 -6.83
#